data_AF-A0A427TMK9-F1
#
_entry.id   AF-A0A427TMK9-F1
#
_cell.length_a   1.000
_cell.length_b   1.000
_cell.length_c   1.000
_cell.angle_alpha   90.00
_cell.angle_beta   90.00
_cell.angle_gamma   90.00
#
_symmetry.space_group_name_H-M   'P 1'
#
loop_
_entity.id
_entity.type
_entity.pdbx_description
1 polymer ?
#
loop_
_entity_poly.entity_id
_entity_poly.type
_entity_poly.pdbx_seq_one_letter_code
_entity_poly.pdbx_strand_id
1 'polypeptide(L)'
;MTLLIILGNFQYELNRMAEETYRLYPWRVLSVMLFFPLGVYLGIPGLLREYKKNGSWRINGYKLVFILLPLLYFSFFWFIPFSYPVSEILVATHSNFYISMIAAGFIFTNSITKENSG
;
A
#
# COMPACT_ATOMS: atom_id res chain seq x y z
N MET A 1 -9.65 -4.58 -15.53
CA MET A 1 -9.01 -3.57 -16.38
C MET A 1 -9.40 -2.14 -16.03
N THR A 2 -10.67 -1.85 -15.74
CA THR A 2 -11.15 -0.49 -15.43
C THR A 2 -10.41 0.19 -14.27
N LEU A 3 -10.12 -0.53 -13.17
CA LEU A 3 -9.40 0.02 -12.02
C LEU A 3 -7.97 0.48 -12.36
N LEU A 4 -7.24 -0.30 -13.18
CA LEU A 4 -5.88 0.04 -13.60
C LEU A 4 -5.86 1.29 -14.47
N ILE A 5 -6.85 1.44 -15.36
CA ILE A 5 -6.99 2.61 -16.23
C ILE A 5 -7.29 3.86 -15.40
N ILE A 6 -8.20 3.76 -14.43
CA ILE A 6 -8.55 4.88 -13.54
C ILE A 6 -7.32 5.34 -12.75
N LEU A 7 -6.58 4.40 -12.16
CA LEU A 7 -5.39 4.72 -11.37
C LEU A 7 -4.26 5.29 -12.23
N GLY A 8 -4.08 4.78 -13.45
CA GLY A 8 -3.12 5.33 -14.41
C GLY A 8 -3.44 6.79 -14.76
N ASN A 9 -4.70 7.11 -15.05
CA ASN A 9 -5.12 8.49 -15.33
C ASN A 9 -4.91 9.41 -14.11
N PHE A 10 -5.25 8.93 -12.92
CA PHE A 10 -5.08 9.73 -11.70
C PHE A 10 -3.60 9.96 -11.38
N GLN A 11 -2.75 8.95 -11.57
CA GLN A 11 -1.30 9.06 -11.41
C GLN A 11 -0.70 10.04 -12.42
N TYR A 12 -1.17 10.01 -13.68
CA TYR A 12 -0.74 10.93 -14.72
C TYR A 12 -1.05 12.39 -14.33
N GLU A 13 -2.28 12.67 -13.89
CA GLU A 13 -2.67 14.01 -13.45
C GLU A 13 -1.87 14.49 -12.23
N LEU A 14 -1.62 13.62 -11.24
CA LEU A 14 -0.80 13.97 -10.08
C LEU A 14 0.66 14.25 -10.44
N ASN A 15 1.23 13.48 -11.37
CA ASN A 15 2.59 13.73 -11.85
C ASN A 15 2.66 15.04 -12.63
N ARG A 16 1.67 15.34 -13.48
CA ARG A 16 1.58 16.62 -14.20
C ARG A 16 1.55 17.80 -13.22
N MET A 17 0.72 17.72 -12.16
CA MET A 17 0.67 18.75 -11.11
C MET A 17 2.00 18.88 -10.34
N ALA A 18 2.70 17.77 -10.10
CA ALA A 18 4.00 17.77 -9.42
C ALA A 18 5.10 18.46 -10.25
N GLU A 19 5.12 18.21 -11.56
CA GLU A 19 6.06 18.82 -12.50
C GLU A 19 5.77 20.31 -12.70
N GLU A 20 4.49 20.69 -12.84
CA GLU A 20 4.07 22.09 -13.01
C GLU A 20 4.39 22.96 -11.79
N THR A 21 4.25 22.40 -10.57
CA THR A 21 4.42 23.17 -9.33
C THR A 21 5.88 23.17 -8.82
N TYR A 22 6.78 22.36 -9.41
CA TYR A 22 8.12 22.02 -8.88
C TYR A 22 8.12 21.59 -7.40
N ARG A 23 6.94 21.27 -6.86
CA ARG A 23 6.72 20.86 -5.48
C ARG A 23 6.52 19.36 -5.48
N LEU A 24 7.61 18.64 -5.19
CA LEU A 24 7.61 17.18 -5.03
C LEU A 24 6.63 16.72 -3.93
N TYR A 25 6.40 17.57 -2.94
CA TYR A 25 5.41 17.39 -1.87
C TYR A 25 4.22 18.31 -2.10
N PRO A 26 2.96 17.87 -1.96
CA PRO A 26 2.49 16.56 -1.46
C PRO A 26 2.20 15.51 -2.54
N TRP A 27 2.31 15.88 -3.82
CA TRP A 27 1.78 15.09 -4.95
C TRP A 27 2.42 13.70 -5.09
N ARG A 28 3.73 13.57 -4.85
CA ARG A 28 4.42 12.28 -4.97
C ARG A 28 4.00 11.27 -3.90
N VAL A 29 3.67 11.74 -2.70
CA VAL A 29 3.15 10.90 -1.61
C VAL A 29 1.76 10.37 -1.97
N LEU A 30 0.90 11.25 -2.50
CA LEU A 30 -0.42 10.87 -2.99
C LEU A 30 -0.33 9.84 -4.11
N SER A 31 0.60 10.01 -5.06
CA SER A 31 0.83 9.04 -6.13
C SER A 31 1.20 7.65 -5.61
N VAL A 32 2.02 7.55 -4.54
CA VAL A 32 2.33 6.26 -3.90
C VAL A 32 1.09 5.69 -3.19
N MET A 33 0.34 6.53 -2.46
CA MET A 33 -0.86 6.09 -1.71
C MET A 33 -1.95 5.48 -2.60
N LEU A 34 -2.07 5.91 -3.86
CA LEU A 34 -3.03 5.36 -4.83
C LEU A 34 -2.85 3.86 -5.11
N PHE A 35 -1.66 3.31 -4.85
CA PHE A 35 -1.40 1.89 -5.04
C PHE A 35 -1.90 1.02 -3.87
N PHE A 36 -2.28 1.61 -2.73
CA PHE A 36 -2.86 0.86 -1.62
C PHE A 36 -4.22 0.23 -1.97
N PRO A 37 -5.18 0.98 -2.56
CA PRO A 37 -6.40 0.40 -3.11
C PRO A 37 -6.19 -0.77 -4.08
N LEU A 38 -5.09 -0.79 -4.87
CA LEU A 38 -4.76 -1.94 -5.72
C LEU A 38 -4.45 -3.18 -4.88
N GLY A 39 -3.64 -3.02 -3.84
CA GLY A 39 -3.36 -4.08 -2.88
C GLY A 39 -4.62 -4.63 -2.23
N VAL A 40 -5.49 -3.73 -1.78
CA VAL A 40 -6.79 -4.10 -1.21
C VAL A 40 -7.62 -4.87 -2.22
N TYR A 41 -7.72 -4.38 -3.46
CA TYR A 41 -8.45 -5.03 -4.54
C TYR A 41 -7.98 -6.46 -4.80
N LEU A 42 -6.65 -6.69 -4.79
CA LEU A 42 -6.07 -8.03 -4.93
C LEU A 42 -6.39 -8.96 -3.76
N GLY A 43 -6.61 -8.41 -2.56
CA GLY A 43 -6.99 -9.19 -1.38
C GLY A 43 -8.49 -9.44 -1.22
N ILE A 44 -9.35 -8.75 -1.99
CA ILE A 44 -10.81 -8.95 -1.97
C ILE A 44 -11.21 -10.43 -2.13
N PRO A 45 -10.63 -11.23 -3.06
CA PRO A 45 -10.99 -12.64 -3.17
C PRO A 45 -10.73 -13.45 -1.89
N GLY A 46 -9.67 -13.12 -1.15
CA GLY A 46 -9.38 -13.71 0.16
C GLY A 46 -10.40 -13.29 1.20
N LEU A 47 -10.71 -11.99 1.26
CA LEU A 47 -11.73 -11.45 2.17
C LEU A 47 -13.13 -12.04 1.89
N LEU A 48 -13.49 -12.25 0.62
CA LEU A 48 -14.74 -12.90 0.22
C LEU A 48 -14.79 -14.38 0.65
N ARG A 49 -13.66 -15.09 0.65
CA ARG A 49 -13.58 -16.46 1.18
C ARG A 49 -13.81 -16.47 2.69
N GLU A 50 -13.21 -15.54 3.42
CA GLU A 50 -13.43 -15.36 4.86
C GLU A 50 -14.87 -14.92 5.16
N TYR A 51 -15.46 -14.06 4.33
CA TYR A 51 -16.85 -13.62 4.46
C TYR A 51 -17.85 -14.78 4.42
N LYS A 52 -17.58 -15.80 3.59
CA LYS A 52 -18.42 -17.02 3.48
C LYS A 52 -18.30 -17.96 4.67
N LYS A 53 -17.27 -17.83 5.51
CA LYS A 53 -17.13 -18.65 6.73
C LYS A 53 -18.12 -18.18 7.81
N ASN A 54 -18.53 -19.10 8.67
CA ASN A 54 -19.27 -18.77 9.88
C ASN A 54 -18.26 -18.49 11.01
N GLY A 55 -18.48 -17.45 11.80
CA GLY A 55 -17.58 -17.05 12.88
C GLY A 55 -17.52 -15.54 13.10
N SER A 56 -16.84 -15.13 14.15
CA SER A 56 -16.58 -13.73 14.47
C SER A 56 -15.41 -13.18 13.68
N TRP A 57 -15.51 -11.92 13.25
CA TRP A 57 -14.39 -11.21 12.62
C TRP A 57 -13.28 -10.97 13.62
N ARG A 58 -12.06 -11.38 13.27
CA ARG A 58 -10.85 -11.12 14.04
C ARG A 58 -9.78 -10.51 13.14
N ILE A 59 -9.20 -9.42 13.63
CA ILE A 59 -8.10 -8.74 12.98
C ILE A 59 -6.79 -9.27 13.59
N ASN A 60 -5.90 -9.78 12.74
CA ASN A 60 -4.58 -10.21 13.17
C ASN A 60 -3.66 -8.98 13.34
N GLY A 61 -3.69 -8.40 14.54
CA GLY A 61 -2.84 -7.26 14.88
C GLY A 61 -1.33 -7.52 14.72
N TYR A 62 -0.88 -8.77 14.89
CA TYR A 62 0.51 -9.15 14.66
C TYR A 62 0.91 -8.92 13.20
N LYS A 63 0.08 -9.32 12.23
CA LYS A 63 0.34 -9.04 10.80
C LYS A 63 0.36 -7.54 10.52
N LEU A 64 -0.50 -6.76 11.17
CA LEU A 64 -0.53 -5.31 10.97
C LEU A 64 0.75 -4.63 11.51
N VAL A 65 1.21 -5.01 12.69
CA VAL A 65 2.38 -4.36 13.28
C VAL A 65 3.68 -4.85 12.65
N PHE A 66 3.84 -6.17 12.48
CA PHE A 66 5.12 -6.75 12.05
C PHE A 66 5.29 -6.88 10.54
N ILE A 67 4.21 -6.72 9.75
CA ILE A 67 4.29 -6.84 8.28
C ILE A 67 3.81 -5.56 7.60
N LEU A 68 2.62 -5.06 7.94
CA LEU A 68 2.09 -3.84 7.31
C LEU A 68 2.95 -2.60 7.64
N LEU A 69 3.36 -2.43 8.90
CA LEU A 69 4.13 -1.25 9.32
C LEU A 69 5.51 -1.17 8.64
N PRO A 70 6.31 -2.25 8.54
CA PRO A 70 7.54 -2.25 7.74
C PRO A 70 7.29 -1.97 6.25
N LEU A 71 6.24 -2.53 5.66
CA LEU A 71 5.90 -2.27 4.25
C LEU A 71 5.57 -0.79 4.00
N LEU A 72 4.80 -0.19 4.91
CA LEU A 72 4.51 1.25 4.85
C LEU A 72 5.81 2.07 4.99
N TYR A 73 6.71 1.69 5.89
CA TYR A 73 8.02 2.34 5.98
C TYR A 73 8.79 2.25 4.66
N PHE A 74 8.84 1.08 4.02
CA PHE A 74 9.47 0.94 2.70
C PHE A 74 8.81 1.78 1.60
N SER A 75 7.51 2.02 1.69
CA SER A 75 6.80 2.90 0.75
C SER A 75 7.08 4.39 0.99
N PHE A 76 7.42 4.77 2.23
CA PHE A 76 7.53 6.19 2.61
C PHE A 76 8.92 6.65 3.07
N PHE A 77 9.93 5.79 3.19
CA PHE A 77 11.23 6.19 3.76
C PHE A 77 11.88 7.37 3.02
N TRP A 78 11.66 7.50 1.69
CA TRP A 78 12.19 8.60 0.90
C TRP A 78 11.64 9.97 1.33
N PHE A 79 10.47 9.98 1.96
CA PHE A 79 9.79 11.18 2.43
C PHE A 79 10.08 11.49 3.90
N ILE A 80 10.76 10.59 4.63
CA ILE A 80 11.06 10.76 6.04
C ILE A 80 12.47 11.38 6.16
N PRO A 81 12.61 12.64 6.60
CA PRO A 81 13.91 13.32 6.66
C PRO A 81 14.89 12.66 7.64
N PHE A 82 14.39 11.94 8.65
CA PHE A 82 15.21 11.22 9.63
C PHE A 82 15.82 9.92 9.10
N SER A 83 15.43 9.47 7.89
CA SER A 83 15.94 8.24 7.29
C SER A 83 17.33 8.40 6.63
N TYR A 84 17.93 9.59 6.71
CA TYR A 84 19.25 9.88 6.13
C TYR A 84 20.39 9.52 7.12
N PRO A 85 21.49 8.86 6.68
CA PRO A 85 21.77 8.41 5.32
C PRO A 85 20.96 7.14 4.98
N VAL A 86 20.18 7.23 3.91
CA VAL A 86 19.45 6.08 3.39
C VAL A 86 20.48 5.14 2.76
N SER A 87 20.42 3.84 3.06
CA SER A 87 21.33 2.87 2.45
C SER A 87 21.17 2.85 0.92
N GLU A 88 22.29 2.68 0.20
CA GLU A 88 22.29 2.65 -1.27
C GLU A 88 21.36 1.58 -1.85
N ILE A 89 21.18 0.47 -1.13
CA ILE A 89 20.25 -0.62 -1.49
C ILE A 89 18.80 -0.12 -1.54
N LEU A 90 18.37 0.68 -0.55
CA LEU A 90 17.02 1.26 -0.53
C LEU A 90 16.87 2.35 -1.61
N VAL A 91 17.91 3.14 -1.86
CA VAL A 91 17.90 4.20 -2.89
C VAL A 91 17.82 3.62 -4.30
N ALA A 92 18.56 2.55 -4.60
CA ALA A 92 18.58 1.91 -5.92
C ALA A 92 17.23 1.30 -6.33
N THR A 93 16.30 1.12 -5.38
CA THR A 93 15.03 0.43 -5.57
C THR A 93 13.82 1.36 -5.59
N HIS A 94 13.90 2.49 -6.30
CA HIS A 94 12.78 3.43 -6.48
C HIS A 94 11.45 2.76 -6.92
N SER A 95 11.49 1.65 -7.66
CA SER A 95 10.30 0.88 -8.06
C SER A 95 9.61 0.14 -6.90
N ASN A 96 10.36 -0.14 -5.82
CA ASN A 96 9.85 -0.91 -4.69
C ASN A 96 8.80 -0.15 -3.87
N PHE A 97 8.70 1.18 -3.97
CA PHE A 97 7.76 1.96 -3.16
C PHE A 97 6.31 1.60 -3.49
N TYR A 98 6.00 1.47 -4.78
CA TYR A 98 4.68 1.10 -5.28
C TYR A 98 4.36 -0.35 -4.93
N ILE A 99 5.33 -1.27 -5.13
CA ILE A 99 5.16 -2.69 -4.83
C ILE A 99 4.91 -2.90 -3.34
N SER A 100 5.66 -2.22 -2.47
CA SER A 100 5.46 -2.25 -1.02
C SER A 100 4.09 -1.70 -0.61
N MET A 101 3.56 -0.69 -1.32
CA MET A 101 2.24 -0.13 -1.03
C MET A 101 1.10 -1.06 -1.47
N ILE A 102 1.27 -1.74 -2.62
CA ILE A 102 0.36 -2.81 -3.05
C ILE A 102 0.41 -3.97 -2.04
N ALA A 103 1.60 -4.39 -1.63
CA ALA A 103 1.77 -5.43 -0.63
C ALA A 103 1.13 -5.04 0.71
N ALA A 104 1.27 -3.78 1.12
CA ALA A 104 0.61 -3.24 2.31
C ALA A 104 -0.92 -3.37 2.22
N GLY A 105 -1.54 -2.96 1.12
CA GLY A 105 -2.99 -3.13 0.92
C GLY A 105 -3.45 -4.59 0.92
N PHE A 106 -2.65 -5.48 0.33
CA PHE A 106 -2.92 -6.91 0.31
C PHE A 106 -2.79 -7.57 1.70
N ILE A 107 -1.77 -7.21 2.47
CA ILE A 107 -1.59 -7.70 3.84
C ILE A 107 -2.66 -7.15 4.77
N PHE A 108 -3.05 -5.88 4.59
CA PHE A 108 -4.15 -5.28 5.33
C PHE A 108 -5.45 -6.09 5.17
N THR A 109 -5.82 -6.40 3.93
CA THR A 109 -7.02 -7.22 3.67
C THR A 109 -6.91 -8.64 4.20
N ASN A 110 -5.76 -9.31 4.04
CA ASN A 110 -5.52 -10.65 4.58
C ASN A 110 -5.31 -10.69 6.11
N SER A 111 -5.22 -9.55 6.77
CA SER A 111 -5.20 -9.49 8.23
C SER A 111 -6.59 -9.70 8.83
N ILE A 112 -7.65 -9.51 8.02
CA ILE A 112 -9.05 -9.66 8.41
C ILE A 112 -9.45 -11.10 8.13
N THR A 113 -9.65 -11.88 9.19
CA THR A 113 -10.01 -13.31 9.10
C THR A 113 -11.21 -13.60 9.98
N LYS A 114 -11.98 -14.65 9.69
CA LYS A 114 -12.98 -15.15 10.64
C LYS A 114 -12.38 -16.27 11.48
N GLU A 115 -12.53 -16.15 12.80
CA GLU A 115 -12.19 -17.23 13.72
C GLU A 115 -13.38 -18.20 13.77
N ASN A 116 -13.15 -19.47 13.41
CA ASN A 116 -14.17 -20.50 13.58
C ASN A 116 -14.45 -20.66 15.07
N SER A 117 -15.66 -20.32 15.49
CA SER A 117 -16.24 -20.76 16.75
C SER A 117 -16.46 -22.27 16.61
N GLY A 118 -15.52 -23.07 17.14
CA GLY A 118 -15.68 -24.53 17.24
C GLY A 118 -16.87 -24.90 18.11
#